data_AF-A0AAN8W9A8-F1
#
_entry.id   AF-A0AAN8W9A8-F1
#
_cell.length_a   1.000
_cell.length_b   1.000
_cell.length_c   1.000
_cell.angle_alpha   90.00
_cell.angle_beta   90.00
_cell.angle_gamma   90.00
#
_symmetry.space_group_name_H-M   'P 1'
#
loop_
_entity.id
_entity.type
_entity.pdbx_description
1 polymer ?
#
loop_
_entity_poly.entity_id
_entity_poly.type
_entity_poly.pdbx_seq_one_letter_code
_entity_poly.pdbx_strand_id
1 'polypeptide(L)'
;MADTPDVKEFGWTAIVITCTSGKVREALENECKRMSRGGLLPKHEFLLVVDDPGPKIEDDRVASSKRVTAGVGSGGATINALLIAIERLSAFHNHTTINNELVHNSRILVIHHGRTLVHSPGGSAFLRINAEHSAIPGHLRMLPPTLLQHAIWMATNIAAKCKRGVWITSLDAFLSNVSTLEPPSTEGLHGALVCTVSTHLEHAKNHGVVVSGTGNSINKMEYKLSLEQLSKLIHLMQ
;
A
#
# COMPACT_ATOMS: atom_id res chain seq x y z
N MET A 1 -30.07 -8.65 29.02
CA MET A 1 -28.81 -8.06 28.55
C MET A 1 -28.60 -8.59 27.15
N ALA A 2 -28.75 -7.73 26.14
CA ALA A 2 -28.55 -8.13 24.76
C ALA A 2 -27.04 -8.24 24.51
N ASP A 3 -26.57 -9.41 24.10
CA ASP A 3 -25.23 -9.62 23.59
C ASP A 3 -25.04 -8.69 22.38
N THR A 4 -24.26 -7.63 22.57
CA THR A 4 -23.67 -6.91 21.44
C THR A 4 -22.79 -7.90 20.68
N PRO A 5 -23.06 -8.15 19.38
CA PRO A 5 -22.22 -9.07 18.61
C PRO A 5 -20.78 -8.56 18.67
N ASP A 6 -19.87 -9.47 19.00
CA ASP A 6 -18.44 -9.27 19.12
C ASP A 6 -17.89 -8.71 17.78
N VAL A 7 -17.88 -7.39 17.64
CA VAL A 7 -17.25 -6.71 16.51
C VAL A 7 -15.77 -6.94 16.71
N LYS A 8 -15.25 -8.04 16.14
CA LYS A 8 -13.81 -8.32 16.09
C LYS A 8 -13.10 -7.04 15.70
N GLU A 9 -12.31 -6.53 16.63
CA GLU A 9 -11.40 -5.41 16.42
C GLU A 9 -10.64 -5.61 15.10
N PHE A 10 -10.67 -4.61 14.23
CA PHE A 10 -10.06 -4.71 12.91
C PHE A 10 -8.54 -4.92 13.05
N GLY A 11 -8.05 -6.03 12.51
CA GLY A 11 -6.63 -6.33 12.42
C GLY A 11 -6.25 -6.88 11.05
N TRP A 12 -5.01 -6.66 10.65
CA TRP A 12 -4.42 -7.20 9.44
C TRP A 12 -3.90 -8.62 9.70
N THR A 13 -4.06 -9.52 8.75
CA THR A 13 -3.35 -10.81 8.80
C THR A 13 -1.87 -10.57 8.48
N ALA A 14 -1.58 -9.77 7.45
CA ALA A 14 -0.22 -9.40 7.11
C ALA A 14 -0.12 -7.93 6.68
N ILE A 15 0.93 -7.24 7.16
CA ILE A 15 1.37 -5.95 6.63
C ILE A 15 2.68 -6.17 5.88
N VAL A 16 2.70 -5.78 4.61
CA VAL A 16 3.81 -5.99 3.68
C VAL A 16 4.30 -4.66 3.17
N ILE A 17 5.57 -4.35 3.38
CA ILE A 17 6.17 -3.13 2.86
C ILE A 17 7.15 -3.53 1.76
N THR A 18 6.91 -3.09 0.53
CA THR A 18 7.85 -3.32 -0.58
C THR A 18 8.88 -2.20 -0.62
N CYS A 19 10.12 -2.50 -0.99
CA CYS A 19 11.19 -1.51 -1.05
C CYS A 19 12.18 -1.81 -2.17
N THR A 20 12.85 -0.77 -2.65
CA THR A 20 13.68 -0.86 -3.87
C THR A 20 15.08 -1.44 -3.65
N SER A 21 15.53 -1.62 -2.40
CA SER A 21 16.87 -2.14 -2.12
C SER A 21 16.98 -2.82 -0.75
N GLY A 22 17.81 -3.87 -0.70
CA GLY A 22 18.06 -4.63 0.54
C GLY A 22 18.66 -3.81 1.69
N LYS A 23 19.40 -2.73 1.40
CA LYS A 23 19.90 -1.80 2.43
C LYS A 23 18.75 -1.05 3.11
N VAL A 24 17.77 -0.61 2.32
CA VAL A 24 16.56 0.05 2.84
C VAL A 24 15.67 -0.96 3.56
N ARG A 25 15.60 -2.21 3.07
CA ARG A 25 14.84 -3.29 3.72
C ARG A 25 15.23 -3.50 5.17
N GLU A 26 16.51 -3.66 5.47
CA GLU A 26 16.96 -3.94 6.84
C GLU A 26 16.60 -2.79 7.81
N ALA A 27 16.81 -1.55 7.38
CA ALA A 27 16.45 -0.38 8.17
C ALA A 27 14.92 -0.29 8.39
N LEU A 28 14.13 -0.53 7.34
CA LEU A 28 12.68 -0.58 7.42
C LEU A 28 12.21 -1.70 8.35
N GLU A 29 12.76 -2.90 8.25
CA GLU A 29 12.40 -4.04 9.11
C GLU A 29 12.64 -3.72 10.58
N ASN A 30 13.82 -3.18 10.90
CA ASN A 30 14.18 -2.87 12.29
C ASN A 30 13.24 -1.82 12.88
N GLU A 31 12.93 -0.76 12.13
CA GLU A 31 12.02 0.27 12.60
C GLU A 31 10.57 -0.24 12.70
N CYS A 32 10.10 -1.05 11.74
CA CYS A 32 8.77 -1.64 11.81
C CYS A 32 8.62 -2.59 12.99
N LYS A 33 9.64 -3.41 13.29
CA LYS A 33 9.68 -4.26 14.48
C LYS A 33 9.59 -3.43 15.75
N ARG A 34 10.28 -2.29 15.81
CA ARG A 34 10.24 -1.37 16.96
C ARG A 34 8.86 -0.74 17.13
N MET A 35 8.26 -0.26 16.03
CA MET A 35 6.91 0.32 16.05
C MET A 35 5.84 -0.72 16.42
N SER A 36 5.93 -1.95 15.90
CA SER A 36 5.03 -3.05 16.24
C SER A 36 5.12 -3.42 17.73
N ARG A 37 6.33 -3.62 18.27
CA ARG A 37 6.55 -3.88 19.70
C ARG A 37 6.08 -2.76 20.61
N GLY A 38 6.19 -1.51 20.14
CA GLY A 38 5.72 -0.33 20.84
C GLY A 38 4.21 -0.08 20.75
N GLY A 39 3.44 -0.94 20.07
CA GLY A 39 2.00 -0.75 19.88
C GLY A 39 1.64 0.47 19.03
N LEU A 40 2.56 0.94 18.18
CA LEU A 40 2.38 2.15 17.35
C LEU A 40 1.74 1.85 15.98
N LEU A 41 1.57 0.58 15.66
CA LEU A 41 0.93 0.08 14.44
C LEU A 41 -0.40 -0.58 14.77
N PRO A 42 -1.35 -0.64 13.82
CA PRO A 42 -2.58 -1.42 13.99
C PRO A 42 -2.27 -2.88 14.29
N LYS A 43 -3.23 -3.58 14.89
CA LYS A 43 -3.13 -5.01 15.16
C LYS A 43 -2.81 -5.79 13.88
N HIS A 44 -1.81 -6.66 13.96
CA HIS A 44 -1.42 -7.54 12.87
C HIS A 44 -0.85 -8.86 13.37
N GLU A 45 -1.05 -9.95 12.63
CA GLU A 45 -0.43 -11.25 12.95
C GLU A 45 1.02 -11.30 12.46
N PHE A 46 1.27 -10.73 11.28
CA PHE A 46 2.58 -10.75 10.66
C PHE A 46 2.93 -9.42 9.98
N LEU A 47 4.20 -9.03 10.01
CA LEU A 47 4.73 -7.86 9.30
C LEU A 47 6.03 -8.24 8.61
N LEU A 48 6.11 -7.95 7.31
CA LEU A 48 7.29 -8.21 6.48
C LEU A 48 7.68 -6.99 5.64
N VAL A 49 8.98 -6.86 5.39
CA VAL A 49 9.50 -5.93 4.39
C VAL A 49 10.17 -6.76 3.30
N VAL A 50 9.83 -6.48 2.05
CA VAL A 50 10.24 -7.26 0.88
C VAL A 50 10.95 -6.37 -0.10
N ASP A 51 12.05 -6.87 -0.64
CA ASP A 51 12.74 -6.23 -1.75
C ASP A 51 11.93 -6.43 -3.04
N ASP A 52 11.76 -5.36 -3.79
CA ASP A 52 11.20 -5.40 -5.13
C ASP A 52 12.13 -6.25 -6.03
N PRO A 53 11.57 -7.07 -6.94
CA PRO A 53 12.35 -7.80 -7.94
C PRO A 53 13.09 -6.82 -8.87
N GLY A 54 14.31 -6.46 -8.48
CA GLY A 54 15.12 -5.46 -9.17
C GLY A 54 16.16 -6.07 -10.10
N PRO A 55 16.72 -5.25 -11.01
CA PRO A 55 17.86 -5.64 -11.81
C PRO A 55 19.05 -5.91 -10.89
N LYS A 56 19.57 -7.12 -10.93
CA LYS A 56 20.88 -7.40 -10.32
C LYS A 56 21.92 -6.70 -11.18
N ILE A 57 22.86 -5.98 -10.55
CA ILE A 57 24.11 -5.66 -11.22
C ILE A 57 24.76 -7.02 -11.46
N GLU A 58 24.64 -7.57 -12.67
CA GLU A 58 25.54 -8.63 -13.08
C GLU A 58 26.93 -8.00 -13.12
N ASP A 59 27.82 -8.63 -12.37
CA ASP A 59 29.20 -8.19 -12.14
C ASP A 59 30.01 -8.49 -13.42
N ASP A 60 29.66 -7.81 -14.51
CA ASP A 60 30.31 -8.02 -15.80
C ASP A 60 31.61 -7.23 -15.85
N ARG A 61 32.69 -7.93 -15.49
CA ARG A 61 34.08 -7.58 -15.81
C ARG A 61 34.35 -7.49 -17.33
N VAL A 62 33.34 -7.44 -18.20
CA VAL A 62 33.50 -7.37 -19.65
C VAL A 62 32.39 -6.51 -20.27
N ALA A 63 32.78 -5.51 -21.07
CA ALA A 63 31.99 -4.71 -22.01
C ALA A 63 31.13 -3.53 -21.48
N SER A 64 31.79 -2.36 -21.37
CA SER A 64 31.45 -1.02 -21.91
C SER A 64 30.00 -0.56 -22.24
N SER A 65 28.93 -1.19 -21.77
CA SER A 65 27.56 -0.65 -21.88
C SER A 65 26.67 -1.22 -20.79
N LYS A 66 26.62 -0.52 -19.65
CA LYS A 66 25.69 -0.82 -18.54
C LYS A 66 24.24 -0.68 -19.01
N ARG A 67 23.63 -1.75 -19.52
CA ARG A 67 22.17 -1.86 -19.62
C ARG A 67 21.64 -2.15 -18.22
N VAL A 68 21.35 -1.10 -17.47
CA VAL A 68 20.52 -1.21 -16.27
C VAL A 68 19.17 -1.74 -16.73
N THR A 69 18.87 -3.01 -16.46
CA THR A 69 17.54 -3.55 -16.76
C THR A 69 16.53 -2.80 -15.90
N ALA A 70 15.42 -2.37 -16.47
CA ALA A 70 14.36 -1.77 -15.68
C ALA A 70 13.83 -2.85 -14.72
N GLY A 71 13.80 -2.58 -13.41
CA GLY A 71 13.19 -3.49 -12.44
C GLY A 71 11.72 -3.70 -12.71
N VAL A 72 11.08 -4.60 -11.96
CA VAL A 72 9.63 -4.77 -12.10
C VAL A 72 8.91 -3.49 -11.66
N GLY A 73 7.81 -3.15 -12.34
CA GLY A 73 6.93 -2.06 -11.91
C GLY A 73 6.19 -2.39 -10.61
N SER A 74 5.41 -1.43 -10.08
CA SER A 74 4.63 -1.59 -8.85
C SER A 74 3.73 -2.83 -8.84
N GLY A 75 3.12 -3.18 -9.98
CA GLY A 75 2.33 -4.40 -10.12
C GLY A 75 3.16 -5.67 -9.90
N GLY A 76 4.37 -5.74 -10.45
CA GLY A 76 5.27 -6.88 -10.24
C GLY A 76 5.80 -6.94 -8.81
N ALA A 77 6.11 -5.79 -8.21
CA ALA A 77 6.46 -5.68 -6.80
C ALA A 77 5.31 -6.17 -5.90
N THR A 78 4.06 -5.83 -6.23
CA THR A 78 2.86 -6.28 -5.51
C THR A 78 2.73 -7.80 -5.55
N ILE A 79 2.83 -8.40 -6.75
CA ILE A 79 2.71 -9.85 -6.90
C ILE A 79 3.82 -10.57 -6.12
N ASN A 80 5.06 -10.09 -6.20
CA ASN A 80 6.18 -10.65 -5.43
C ASN A 80 5.93 -10.57 -3.92
N ALA A 81 5.52 -9.41 -3.43
CA ALA A 81 5.17 -9.18 -2.04
C ALA A 81 4.05 -10.13 -1.56
N LEU A 82 3.03 -10.35 -2.39
CA LEU A 82 1.94 -11.28 -2.09
C LEU A 82 2.42 -12.73 -2.03
N LEU A 83 3.21 -13.18 -2.99
CA LEU A 83 3.73 -14.56 -3.00
C LEU A 83 4.55 -14.84 -1.74
N ILE A 84 5.45 -13.93 -1.37
CA ILE A 84 6.27 -14.06 -0.16
C ILE A 84 5.40 -14.01 1.09
N ALA A 85 4.42 -13.10 1.16
CA ALA A 85 3.53 -13.00 2.31
C ALA A 85 2.71 -14.28 2.51
N ILE A 86 2.18 -14.87 1.42
CA ILE A 86 1.37 -16.08 1.45
C ILE A 86 2.21 -17.30 1.83
N GLU A 87 3.43 -17.42 1.30
CA GLU A 87 4.39 -18.46 1.69
C GLU A 87 4.68 -18.39 3.20
N ARG A 88 5.02 -17.19 3.69
CA ARG A 88 5.36 -16.97 5.10
C ARG A 88 4.16 -17.20 6.02
N LEU A 89 2.97 -16.76 5.61
CA LEU A 89 1.74 -17.01 6.35
C LEU A 89 1.43 -18.51 6.42
N SER A 90 1.59 -19.24 5.30
CA SER A 90 1.39 -20.69 5.27
C SER A 90 2.37 -21.40 6.22
N ALA A 91 3.65 -21.01 6.19
CA ALA A 91 4.67 -21.54 7.09
C ALA A 91 4.38 -21.18 8.56
N PHE A 92 3.90 -19.97 8.84
CA PHE A 92 3.52 -19.52 10.19
C PHE A 92 2.40 -20.36 10.80
N HIS A 93 1.45 -20.81 9.97
CA HIS A 93 0.39 -21.74 10.37
C HIS A 93 0.78 -23.22 10.24
N ASN A 94 2.07 -23.54 10.11
CA ASN A 94 2.62 -24.89 10.00
C ASN A 94 2.10 -25.70 8.79
N HIS A 95 1.72 -25.03 7.71
CA HIS A 95 1.42 -25.71 6.45
C HIS A 95 2.71 -25.99 5.67
N THR A 96 2.77 -27.17 5.04
CA THR A 96 3.89 -27.59 4.18
C THR A 96 3.77 -27.08 2.74
N THR A 97 2.62 -26.54 2.36
CA THR A 97 2.31 -26.00 1.03
C THR A 97 1.58 -24.66 1.16
N ILE A 98 1.59 -23.86 0.09
CA ILE A 98 0.78 -22.64 0.02
C ILE A 98 -0.70 -23.01 0.16
N ASN A 99 -1.36 -22.49 1.20
CA ASN A 99 -2.77 -22.77 1.48
C ASN A 99 -3.65 -21.64 0.93
N ASN A 100 -4.50 -21.97 -0.04
CA ASN A 100 -5.40 -21.00 -0.67
C ASN A 100 -6.47 -20.46 0.30
N GLU A 101 -6.90 -21.25 1.28
CA GLU A 101 -7.91 -20.79 2.26
C GLU A 101 -7.38 -19.64 3.12
N LEU A 102 -6.08 -19.64 3.43
CA LEU A 102 -5.44 -18.53 4.12
C LEU A 102 -5.53 -17.27 3.28
N VAL A 103 -5.24 -17.35 1.98
CA VAL A 103 -5.32 -16.21 1.06
C VAL A 103 -6.74 -15.64 1.02
N HIS A 104 -7.75 -16.51 0.89
CA HIS A 104 -9.14 -16.11 0.80
C HIS A 104 -9.67 -15.45 2.08
N ASN A 105 -9.19 -15.85 3.25
CA ASN A 105 -9.66 -15.34 4.54
C ASN A 105 -8.75 -14.26 5.15
N SER A 106 -7.61 -13.98 4.54
CA SER A 106 -6.65 -12.99 5.03
C SER A 106 -7.07 -11.55 4.74
N ARG A 107 -6.59 -10.63 5.57
CA ARG A 107 -6.50 -9.20 5.26
C ARG A 107 -5.03 -8.86 5.07
N ILE A 108 -4.61 -8.65 3.84
CA ILE A 108 -3.21 -8.36 3.52
C ILE A 108 -3.11 -6.91 3.08
N LEU A 109 -2.27 -6.12 3.76
CA LEU A 109 -1.94 -4.76 3.36
C LEU A 109 -0.57 -4.76 2.67
N VAL A 110 -0.50 -4.31 1.43
CA VAL A 110 0.74 -4.07 0.68
C VAL A 110 0.97 -2.56 0.57
N ILE A 111 2.15 -2.11 0.99
CA ILE A 111 2.57 -0.72 0.97
C ILE A 111 3.84 -0.61 0.13
N HIS A 112 3.76 0.10 -0.98
CA HIS A 112 4.95 0.46 -1.73
C HIS A 112 5.70 1.60 -1.04
N HIS A 113 6.95 1.35 -0.63
CA HIS A 113 7.86 2.38 -0.14
C HIS A 113 8.10 3.47 -1.20
N GLY A 114 8.02 3.09 -2.48
CA GLY A 114 8.18 4.02 -3.58
C GLY A 114 9.63 4.39 -3.84
N ARG A 115 9.86 5.62 -4.30
CA ARG A 115 11.18 6.07 -4.76
C ARG A 115 12.04 6.55 -3.59
N THR A 116 13.34 6.30 -3.67
CA THR A 116 14.30 6.97 -2.79
C THR A 116 14.39 8.44 -3.15
N LEU A 117 14.32 9.32 -2.15
CA LEU A 117 14.41 10.76 -2.33
C LEU A 117 15.86 11.21 -2.23
N VAL A 118 16.28 12.17 -3.07
CA VAL A 118 17.66 12.66 -3.09
C VAL A 118 18.09 13.23 -1.73
N HIS A 119 17.17 13.90 -1.04
CA HIS A 119 17.41 14.49 0.28
C HIS A 119 17.12 13.54 1.45
N SER A 120 16.63 12.32 1.18
CA SER A 120 16.37 11.30 2.19
C SER A 120 16.77 9.93 1.64
N PRO A 121 18.03 9.51 1.84
CA PRO A 121 18.54 8.24 1.31
C PRO A 121 17.83 7.01 1.91
N GLY A 122 17.15 7.15 3.05
CA GLY A 122 16.24 6.13 3.61
C GLY A 122 14.84 6.11 2.97
N GLY A 123 14.59 6.96 1.97
CA GLY A 123 13.29 7.15 1.32
C GLY A 123 12.31 7.99 2.14
N SER A 124 11.06 7.97 1.72
CA SER A 124 10.00 8.83 2.29
C SER A 124 9.37 8.26 3.57
N ALA A 125 9.55 6.96 3.85
CA ALA A 125 8.91 6.25 4.98
C ALA A 125 9.02 6.96 6.33
N PHE A 126 10.19 7.53 6.63
CA PHE A 126 10.49 8.14 7.93
C PHE A 126 10.39 9.66 7.94
N LEU A 127 9.94 10.26 6.84
CA LEU A 127 9.60 11.68 6.85
C LEU A 127 8.51 11.91 7.89
N ARG A 128 8.75 12.90 8.77
CA ARG A 128 7.77 13.30 9.78
C ARG A 128 6.67 14.10 9.10
N ILE A 129 5.43 13.86 9.52
CA ILE A 129 4.27 14.63 9.08
C ILE A 129 3.67 15.37 10.28
N ASN A 130 2.92 16.44 10.02
CA ASN A 130 2.15 17.12 11.06
C ASN A 130 1.11 16.15 11.63
N ALA A 131 1.02 16.09 12.96
CA ALA A 131 0.05 15.28 13.69
C ALA A 131 -1.40 15.57 13.26
N GLU A 132 -1.73 16.81 12.89
CA GLU A 132 -3.05 17.22 12.42
C GLU A 132 -3.46 16.54 11.11
N HIS A 133 -2.50 16.28 10.22
CA HIS A 133 -2.74 15.63 8.93
C HIS A 133 -2.57 14.11 8.99
N SER A 134 -2.31 13.55 10.18
CA SER A 134 -2.00 12.14 10.35
C SER A 134 -3.26 11.28 10.54
N ALA A 135 -3.28 10.10 9.91
CA ALA A 135 -4.31 9.09 10.12
C ALA A 135 -4.14 8.30 11.44
N ILE A 136 -3.02 8.51 12.15
CA ILE A 136 -2.71 7.81 13.41
C ILE A 136 -3.72 8.22 14.50
N PRO A 137 -4.24 7.29 15.31
CA PRO A 137 -5.08 7.60 16.47
C PRO A 137 -4.42 8.57 17.45
N GLY A 138 -5.19 9.52 18.01
CA GLY A 138 -4.67 10.58 18.87
C GLY A 138 -3.83 10.08 20.06
N HIS A 139 -4.25 8.98 20.70
CA HIS A 139 -3.55 8.38 21.83
C HIS A 139 -2.19 7.76 21.47
N LEU A 140 -1.91 7.53 20.18
CA LEU A 140 -0.63 7.00 19.69
C LEU A 140 0.31 8.10 19.14
N ARG A 141 -0.12 9.38 19.15
CA ARG A 141 0.65 10.52 18.64
C ARG A 141 1.64 11.09 19.67
N MET A 142 2.34 10.22 20.39
CA MET A 142 3.34 10.63 21.39
C MET A 142 4.59 11.25 20.77
N LEU A 143 4.88 10.89 19.51
CA LEU A 143 5.96 11.44 18.70
C LEU A 143 5.39 11.91 17.36
N PRO A 144 6.07 12.84 16.66
CA PRO A 144 5.66 13.26 15.32
C PRO A 144 5.46 12.04 14.41
N PRO A 145 4.26 11.82 13.85
CA PRO A 145 3.98 10.69 12.97
C PRO A 145 4.95 10.58 11.80
N THR A 146 5.31 9.36 11.39
CA THR A 146 6.02 9.14 10.12
C THR A 146 5.03 8.92 8.96
N LEU A 147 5.49 9.15 7.74
CA LEU A 147 4.71 8.88 6.53
C LEU A 147 4.30 7.40 6.42
N LEU A 148 5.17 6.48 6.80
CA LEU A 148 4.86 5.05 6.83
C LEU A 148 3.75 4.72 7.82
N GLN A 149 3.82 5.25 9.05
CA GLN A 149 2.75 5.05 10.02
C GLN A 149 1.43 5.65 9.51
N HIS A 150 1.48 6.83 8.92
CA HIS A 150 0.30 7.44 8.29
C HIS A 150 -0.29 6.52 7.22
N ALA A 151 0.51 6.00 6.29
CA ALA A 151 0.02 5.13 5.22
C ALA A 151 -0.64 3.85 5.76
N ILE A 152 -0.05 3.24 6.79
CA ILE A 152 -0.60 2.05 7.45
C ILE A 152 -1.94 2.38 8.12
N TRP A 153 -2.01 3.45 8.91
CA TRP A 153 -3.24 3.83 9.62
C TRP A 153 -4.33 4.35 8.68
N MET A 154 -3.96 5.07 7.63
CA MET A 154 -4.87 5.49 6.57
C MET A 154 -5.52 4.26 5.93
N ALA A 155 -4.72 3.28 5.49
CA ALA A 155 -5.23 2.06 4.91
C ALA A 155 -6.13 1.29 5.89
N THR A 156 -5.77 1.26 7.17
CA THR A 156 -6.56 0.62 8.24
C THR A 156 -7.92 1.28 8.40
N ASN A 157 -7.97 2.61 8.42
CA ASN A 157 -9.21 3.36 8.57
C ASN A 157 -10.13 3.14 7.36
N ILE A 158 -9.59 3.22 6.15
CA ILE A 158 -10.37 3.04 4.91
C ILE A 158 -10.80 1.57 4.77
N ALA A 159 -9.97 0.61 5.14
CA ALA A 159 -10.29 -0.80 5.03
C ALA A 159 -11.18 -1.33 6.16
N ALA A 160 -11.62 -0.51 7.10
CA ALA A 160 -12.33 -0.96 8.31
C ALA A 160 -13.59 -1.80 8.03
N LYS A 161 -14.31 -1.54 6.93
CA LYS A 161 -15.50 -2.32 6.49
C LYS A 161 -15.15 -3.49 5.55
N CYS A 162 -13.89 -3.65 5.16
CA CYS A 162 -13.42 -4.71 4.28
C CYS A 162 -13.13 -5.98 5.08
N LYS A 163 -13.89 -7.05 4.82
CA LYS A 163 -13.77 -8.29 5.60
C LYS A 163 -12.51 -9.09 5.31
N ARG A 164 -12.06 -9.13 4.05
CA ARG A 164 -10.94 -9.97 3.55
C ARG A 164 -10.43 -9.42 2.21
N GLY A 165 -9.24 -9.85 1.81
CA GLY A 165 -8.62 -9.51 0.53
C GLY A 165 -7.28 -8.77 0.68
N VAL A 166 -6.84 -8.21 -0.44
CA VAL A 166 -5.58 -7.48 -0.54
C VAL A 166 -5.87 -5.98 -0.68
N TRP A 167 -5.32 -5.19 0.23
CA TRP A 167 -5.26 -3.74 0.13
C TRP A 167 -3.90 -3.31 -0.39
N ILE A 168 -3.86 -2.42 -1.38
CA ILE A 168 -2.60 -1.93 -1.97
C ILE A 168 -2.58 -0.42 -1.84
N THR A 169 -1.48 0.11 -1.30
CA THR A 169 -1.24 1.56 -1.23
C THR A 169 0.25 1.87 -1.42
N SER A 170 0.59 3.15 -1.43
CA SER A 170 1.94 3.67 -1.58
C SER A 170 2.19 4.78 -0.56
N LEU A 171 3.44 5.02 -0.21
CA LEU A 171 3.82 6.21 0.55
C LEU A 171 3.56 7.52 -0.22
N ASP A 172 3.50 7.45 -1.55
CA ASP A 172 3.12 8.59 -2.41
C ASP A 172 1.59 8.84 -2.40
N ALA A 173 0.78 7.91 -1.87
CA ALA A 173 -0.68 8.04 -1.78
C ALA A 173 -1.11 8.75 -0.49
N PHE A 174 -0.56 9.95 -0.24
CA PHE A 174 -0.86 10.71 0.98
C PHE A 174 -2.25 11.35 0.90
N LEU A 175 -3.13 11.00 1.84
CA LEU A 175 -4.44 11.63 2.01
C LEU A 175 -4.51 12.24 3.41
N SER A 176 -4.55 13.56 3.50
CA SER A 176 -4.83 14.24 4.77
C SER A 176 -6.28 13.99 5.19
N ASN A 177 -6.53 13.94 6.50
CA ASN A 177 -7.87 13.90 7.10
C ASN A 177 -8.73 12.69 6.70
N VAL A 178 -8.14 11.49 6.73
CA VAL A 178 -8.82 10.21 6.44
C VAL A 178 -10.05 9.95 7.32
N SER A 179 -10.13 10.56 8.51
CA SER A 179 -11.28 10.40 9.42
C SER A 179 -12.62 10.86 8.84
N THR A 180 -12.63 11.61 7.74
CA THR A 180 -13.86 12.02 7.03
C THR A 180 -14.23 11.10 5.87
N LEU A 181 -13.38 10.13 5.52
CA LEU A 181 -13.64 9.19 4.44
C LEU A 181 -14.45 8.01 4.96
N GLU A 182 -15.65 7.82 4.42
CA GLU A 182 -16.45 6.63 4.65
C GLU A 182 -15.73 5.39 4.07
N PRO A 183 -15.48 4.35 4.87
CA PRO A 183 -14.93 3.09 4.36
C PRO A 183 -15.84 2.50 3.28
N PRO A 184 -15.32 2.06 2.13
CA PRO A 184 -16.14 1.44 1.11
C PRO A 184 -16.74 0.13 1.63
N SER A 185 -18.01 -0.12 1.29
CA SER A 185 -18.59 -1.45 1.47
C SER A 185 -18.07 -2.38 0.37
N THR A 186 -17.64 -3.57 0.78
CA THR A 186 -17.26 -4.67 -0.14
C THR A 186 -18.35 -5.75 -0.21
N GLU A 187 -19.51 -5.50 0.39
CA GLU A 187 -20.64 -6.42 0.37
C GLU A 187 -21.18 -6.60 -1.06
N GLY A 188 -21.29 -7.84 -1.51
CA GLY A 188 -21.74 -8.17 -2.87
C GLY A 188 -20.72 -7.86 -3.98
N LEU A 189 -19.53 -7.35 -3.65
CA LEU A 189 -18.49 -7.09 -4.64
C LEU A 189 -17.72 -8.38 -4.97
N HIS A 190 -17.63 -8.70 -6.26
CA HIS A 190 -16.76 -9.75 -6.78
C HIS A 190 -15.63 -9.11 -7.58
N GLY A 191 -14.38 -9.24 -7.11
CA GLY A 191 -13.20 -8.75 -7.80
C GLY A 191 -12.48 -7.61 -7.07
N ALA A 192 -12.20 -6.52 -7.79
CA ALA A 192 -11.40 -5.41 -7.30
C ALA A 192 -12.24 -4.15 -7.09
N LEU A 193 -11.89 -3.39 -6.05
CA LEU A 193 -12.37 -2.04 -5.81
C LEU A 193 -11.22 -1.07 -5.99
N VAL A 194 -11.44 0.03 -6.70
CA VAL A 194 -10.48 1.13 -6.79
C VAL A 194 -11.05 2.33 -6.06
N CYS A 195 -10.29 2.84 -5.08
CA CYS A 195 -10.62 4.08 -4.39
C CYS A 195 -10.01 5.26 -5.15
N THR A 196 -10.87 6.19 -5.59
CA THR A 196 -10.45 7.38 -6.33
C THR A 196 -10.68 8.64 -5.51
N VAL A 197 -9.79 9.62 -5.65
CA VAL A 197 -9.96 10.95 -5.06
C VAL A 197 -10.09 11.98 -6.17
N SER A 198 -11.09 12.86 -6.05
CA SER A 198 -11.25 13.98 -6.98
C SER A 198 -10.11 14.98 -6.77
N THR A 199 -9.46 15.37 -7.86
CA THR A 199 -8.32 16.30 -7.82
C THR A 199 -8.29 17.18 -9.06
N HIS A 200 -7.53 18.28 -8.99
CA HIS A 200 -7.34 19.18 -10.11
C HIS A 200 -6.55 18.51 -11.25
N LEU A 201 -6.82 18.89 -12.49
CA LEU A 201 -6.19 18.34 -13.70
C LEU A 201 -4.65 18.36 -13.65
N GLU A 202 -4.08 19.44 -13.12
CA GLU A 202 -2.64 19.61 -12.94
C GLU A 202 -2.00 18.54 -12.03
N HIS A 203 -2.76 18.00 -11.09
CA HIS A 203 -2.32 16.90 -10.25
C HIS A 203 -2.58 15.57 -10.94
N ALA A 204 -3.76 15.40 -11.55
CA ALA A 204 -4.15 14.17 -12.24
C ALA A 204 -3.13 13.70 -13.29
N LYS A 205 -2.45 14.62 -13.99
CA LYS A 205 -1.42 14.29 -15.01
C LYS A 205 -0.24 13.45 -14.46
N ASN A 206 0.02 13.53 -13.16
CA ASN A 206 1.11 12.81 -12.50
C ASN A 206 0.66 11.48 -11.87
N HIS A 207 -0.63 11.15 -11.95
CA HIS A 207 -1.23 9.96 -11.35
C HIS A 207 -1.96 9.11 -12.40
N GLY A 208 -2.45 7.94 -11.96
CA GLY A 208 -3.40 7.16 -12.75
C GLY A 208 -4.79 7.78 -12.67
N VAL A 209 -5.45 7.92 -13.82
CA VAL A 209 -6.80 8.46 -13.94
C VAL A 209 -7.76 7.34 -14.30
N VAL A 210 -8.83 7.22 -13.51
CA VAL A 210 -9.89 6.23 -13.74
C VAL A 210 -10.96 6.88 -14.61
N VAL A 211 -11.28 6.24 -15.73
CA VAL A 211 -12.42 6.60 -16.58
C VAL A 211 -13.55 5.63 -16.24
N SER A 212 -14.56 6.14 -15.55
CA SER A 212 -15.77 5.40 -15.22
C SER A 212 -16.64 5.20 -16.46
N GLY A 213 -17.26 4.03 -16.58
CA GLY A 213 -18.32 3.77 -17.55
C GLY A 213 -19.68 4.26 -17.03
N THR A 214 -20.76 3.55 -17.41
CA THR A 214 -22.07 3.78 -16.81
C THR A 214 -22.11 3.22 -15.38
N GLY A 215 -22.56 4.05 -14.43
CA GLY A 215 -22.64 3.69 -13.00
C GLY A 215 -21.27 3.60 -12.30
N ASN A 216 -21.14 2.68 -11.33
CA ASN A 216 -19.94 2.48 -10.52
C ASN A 216 -18.90 1.53 -11.17
N SER A 217 -18.98 1.33 -12.49
CA SER A 217 -18.08 0.45 -13.22
C SER A 217 -16.88 1.22 -13.78
N ILE A 218 -15.70 0.61 -13.74
CA ILE A 218 -14.48 1.18 -14.30
C ILE A 218 -14.33 0.65 -15.73
N ASN A 219 -14.26 1.55 -16.71
CA ASN A 219 -14.02 1.17 -18.10
C ASN A 219 -12.52 1.00 -18.36
N LYS A 220 -11.73 2.01 -17.98
CA LYS A 220 -10.27 1.97 -18.12
C LYS A 220 -9.55 2.84 -17.10
N MET A 221 -8.28 2.52 -16.88
CA MET A 221 -7.35 3.32 -16.10
C MET A 221 -6.20 3.75 -17.00
N GLU A 222 -5.96 5.06 -17.07
CA GLU A 222 -4.97 5.69 -17.94
C GLU A 222 -3.86 6.29 -17.08
N TYR A 223 -2.61 6.26 -17.56
CA TYR A 223 -1.46 6.75 -16.82
C TYR A 223 -0.72 7.84 -17.58
N LYS A 224 -0.26 8.87 -16.87
CA LYS A 224 0.60 9.95 -17.42
C LYS A 224 -0.02 10.67 -18.62
N LEU A 225 -1.33 10.91 -18.58
CA LEU A 225 -2.01 11.69 -19.60
C LEU A 225 -1.56 13.15 -19.57
N SER A 226 -1.39 13.76 -20.75
CA SER A 226 -1.19 15.20 -20.86
C SER A 226 -2.45 15.98 -20.46
N LEU A 227 -2.29 17.26 -20.12
CA LEU A 227 -3.42 18.13 -19.80
C LEU A 227 -4.44 18.20 -20.94
N GLU A 228 -3.97 18.25 -22.19
CA GLU A 228 -4.85 18.23 -23.37
C GLU A 228 -5.66 16.93 -23.47
N GLN A 229 -5.03 15.78 -23.19
CA GLN A 229 -5.70 14.49 -23.20
C GLN A 229 -6.74 14.39 -22.08
N LEU A 230 -6.42 14.90 -20.89
CA LEU A 230 -7.36 14.93 -19.76
C LEU A 230 -8.55 15.84 -20.04
N SER A 231 -8.31 17.05 -20.56
CA SER A 231 -9.39 17.99 -20.92
C SER A 231 -10.32 17.40 -21.98
N LYS A 232 -9.77 16.70 -22.99
CA LYS A 232 -10.58 15.99 -24.00
C LYS A 232 -11.44 14.89 -23.38
N LEU A 233 -10.89 14.11 -22.44
CA LEU A 233 -11.66 13.06 -21.75
C LEU A 233 -12.82 13.63 -20.94
N ILE A 234 -12.60 14.75 -20.23
CA ILE A 234 -13.68 15.40 -19.48
C ILE A 234 -14.78 15.90 -20.42
N HIS A 235 -14.41 16.52 -21.55
CA HIS A 235 -15.38 17.04 -22.50
C HIS A 235 -16.21 15.95 -23.20
N LEU A 236 -15.64 14.76 -23.40
CA LEU A 236 -16.35 13.60 -23.95
C LEU A 236 -17.29 12.91 -22.94
N MET A 237 -17.18 13.25 -21.64
CA MET A 237 -17.99 12.68 -20.56
C MET A 237 -19.10 13.63 -20.08
N GLN A 238 -19.16 14.85 -20.62
CA GLN A 238 -20.25 15.83 -20.41
C GLN A 238 -21.30 15.69 -21.51
#